data_AF-A0A538BF17-F1
#
_entry.id   AF-A0A538BF17-F1
#
_cell.length_a   1.000
_cell.length_b   1.000
_cell.length_c   1.000
_cell.angle_alpha   90.00
_cell.angle_beta   90.00
_cell.angle_gamma   90.00
#
_symmetry.space_group_name_H-M   'P 1'
#
loop_
_entity.id
_entity.type
_entity.pdbx_description
1 polymer ?
#
loop_
_entity_poly.entity_id
_entity_poly.type
_entity_poly.pdbx_seq_one_letter_code
_entity_poly.pdbx_strand_id
1 'polypeptide(L)'
;MAGDVRRKVPSVDTLLRSEPGQRASATVGRPLLKRTLLATLSEIRAIAADGTEPPSDDEILTVAIGRAADTAFGLTPVINATGVLLHTNLGRAPLAGSAIRAIAQTASGYADLEVDRTSGVRGRRSSRAELLLASLTEAEDALVVNNCAAAVVLALAALAKGRSVLVSRGELIEIGGEFRIPDIMKASGARLVEVGTTNRTRLADYRNALDDRSAAILKVHPSNYKVVGFTADVSAKELGALARRTGIPFFYDVGSGLLEHERGFPGDEPTVRGALADGADLVTCSADKLLGGPQAGCIVGRADVIRRLRSHPLARAMRVDKLQVAALEATLRLHATGRHDEVPVHAMMHAGDEVLAKRAHRLSRSIGGDLEGAHVVRCESVVGGGSLPGLALPSWGVRMKAPDPPAFAARLRGGSPSVFCRVEDGNVVLDVRTVTDEQLHDLARAVLYALEGDDLDDED
;
A
#
# COMPACT_ATOMS: atom_id res chain seq x y z
N MET A 1 -10.72 -42.83 -40.64
CA MET A 1 -10.64 -41.36 -40.56
C MET A 1 -11.01 -40.97 -39.14
N ALA A 2 -10.06 -40.54 -38.33
CA ALA A 2 -10.38 -39.97 -37.01
C ALA A 2 -11.29 -38.76 -37.26
N GLY A 3 -12.49 -38.76 -36.67
CA GLY A 3 -13.44 -37.67 -36.83
C GLY A 3 -12.83 -36.36 -36.33
N ASP A 4 -13.19 -35.24 -36.97
CA ASP A 4 -12.76 -33.89 -36.56
C ASP A 4 -13.03 -33.65 -35.07
N VAL A 5 -11.98 -33.67 -34.24
CA VAL A 5 -12.04 -33.58 -32.78
C VAL A 5 -12.68 -32.26 -32.30
N ARG A 6 -12.69 -31.22 -33.14
CA ARG A 6 -13.38 -29.95 -32.86
C ARG A 6 -14.89 -30.12 -32.68
N ARG A 7 -15.49 -31.17 -33.25
CA ARG A 7 -16.93 -31.49 -33.08
C ARG A 7 -17.28 -32.01 -31.69
N LYS A 8 -16.28 -32.43 -30.90
CA LYS A 8 -16.46 -32.89 -29.52
C LYS A 8 -16.55 -31.73 -28.51
N VAL A 9 -16.22 -30.49 -28.91
CA VAL A 9 -16.31 -29.32 -28.02
C VAL A 9 -17.78 -28.97 -27.75
N PRO A 10 -18.24 -28.95 -26.50
CA PRO A 10 -19.64 -28.70 -26.18
C PRO A 10 -20.08 -27.27 -26.49
N SER A 11 -21.38 -27.07 -26.63
CA SER A 11 -21.96 -25.73 -26.73
C SER A 11 -21.99 -25.05 -25.36
N VAL A 12 -21.83 -23.72 -25.32
CA VAL A 12 -21.96 -22.95 -24.08
C VAL A 12 -23.34 -23.17 -23.43
N ASP A 13 -24.39 -23.29 -24.24
CA ASP A 13 -25.75 -23.50 -23.75
C ASP A 13 -25.93 -24.89 -23.10
N THR A 14 -25.26 -25.92 -23.64
CA THR A 14 -25.18 -27.26 -23.03
C THR A 14 -24.58 -27.17 -21.62
N LEU A 15 -23.38 -26.57 -21.50
CA LEU A 15 -22.69 -26.44 -20.21
C LEU A 15 -23.47 -25.58 -19.22
N LEU A 16 -24.11 -24.50 -19.68
CA LEU A 16 -24.93 -23.63 -18.83
C LEU A 16 -26.26 -24.26 -18.38
N ARG A 17 -26.74 -25.31 -19.05
CA ARG A 17 -27.95 -26.06 -18.68
C ARG A 17 -27.67 -27.26 -17.78
N SER A 18 -26.42 -27.71 -17.74
CA SER A 18 -25.97 -28.75 -16.80
C SER A 18 -26.24 -28.35 -15.34
N GLU A 19 -26.40 -29.33 -14.45
CA GLU A 19 -26.59 -29.07 -13.02
C GLU A 19 -25.43 -28.27 -12.39
N PRO A 20 -24.13 -28.58 -12.66
CA PRO A 20 -23.03 -27.74 -12.20
C PRO A 20 -23.10 -26.31 -12.76
N GLY A 21 -23.45 -26.16 -14.04
CA GLY A 21 -23.60 -24.85 -14.67
C GLY A 21 -24.74 -24.00 -14.08
N GLN A 22 -25.86 -24.62 -13.70
CA GLN A 22 -26.97 -23.94 -13.02
C GLN A 22 -26.61 -23.52 -11.60
N ARG A 23 -25.99 -24.42 -10.82
CA ARG A 23 -25.52 -24.11 -9.45
C ARG A 23 -24.48 -23.00 -9.43
N ALA A 24 -23.49 -23.07 -10.33
CA ALA A 24 -22.52 -22.01 -10.49
C ALA A 24 -23.18 -20.70 -10.93
N SER A 25 -24.11 -20.73 -11.88
CA SER A 25 -24.85 -19.53 -12.32
C SER A 25 -25.59 -18.83 -11.18
N ALA A 26 -26.14 -19.59 -10.22
CA ALA A 26 -26.80 -19.04 -9.03
C ALA A 26 -25.80 -18.43 -8.03
N THR A 27 -24.56 -18.91 -8.02
CA THR A 27 -23.51 -18.50 -7.08
C THR A 27 -22.69 -17.32 -7.59
N VAL A 28 -22.14 -17.42 -8.81
CA VAL A 28 -21.22 -16.43 -9.40
C VAL A 28 -21.90 -15.50 -10.41
N GLY A 29 -23.18 -15.75 -10.72
CA GLY A 29 -23.94 -15.03 -11.72
C GLY A 29 -23.78 -15.60 -13.14
N ARG A 30 -24.90 -15.94 -13.77
CA ARG A 30 -24.95 -16.48 -15.14
C ARG A 30 -24.17 -15.66 -16.19
N PRO A 31 -24.20 -14.31 -16.21
CA PRO A 31 -23.44 -13.54 -17.21
C PRO A 31 -21.93 -13.75 -17.10
N LEU A 32 -21.40 -13.86 -15.87
CA LEU A 32 -19.98 -14.08 -15.62
C LEU A 32 -19.57 -15.49 -16.03
N LEU A 33 -20.31 -16.51 -15.58
CA LEU A 33 -20.06 -17.89 -15.97
C LEU A 33 -20.12 -18.08 -17.48
N LYS A 34 -21.10 -17.44 -18.16
CA LYS A 34 -21.18 -17.48 -19.63
C LYS A 34 -19.90 -16.91 -20.26
N ARG A 35 -19.37 -15.81 -19.73
CA ARG A 35 -18.15 -15.17 -20.25
C ARG A 35 -16.92 -16.05 -20.03
N THR A 36 -16.76 -16.67 -18.86
CA THR A 36 -15.62 -17.56 -18.59
C THR A 36 -15.71 -18.87 -19.37
N LEU A 37 -16.92 -19.43 -19.56
CA LEU A 37 -17.14 -20.57 -20.46
C LEU A 37 -16.79 -20.23 -21.91
N LEU A 38 -17.18 -19.06 -22.41
CA LEU A 38 -16.81 -18.61 -23.76
C LEU A 38 -15.29 -18.50 -23.94
N ALA A 39 -14.59 -17.93 -22.96
CA ALA A 39 -13.13 -17.85 -23.00
C ALA A 39 -12.47 -19.23 -22.96
N THR A 40 -12.88 -20.08 -22.02
CA THR A 40 -12.36 -21.45 -21.84
C THR A 40 -12.59 -22.31 -23.09
N LEU A 41 -13.80 -22.27 -23.66
CA LEU A 41 -14.09 -22.98 -24.91
C LEU A 41 -13.34 -22.40 -26.11
N SER A 42 -12.99 -21.10 -26.11
CA SER A 42 -12.16 -20.53 -27.17
C SER A 42 -10.73 -21.07 -27.12
N GLU A 43 -10.15 -21.19 -25.93
CA GLU A 43 -8.82 -21.80 -25.71
C GLU A 43 -8.83 -23.28 -26.14
N ILE A 44 -9.85 -24.03 -25.72
CA ILE A 44 -10.00 -25.45 -26.08
C ILE A 44 -10.19 -25.62 -27.59
N ARG A 45 -10.96 -24.75 -28.25
CA ARG A 45 -11.12 -24.80 -29.72
C ARG A 45 -9.81 -24.54 -30.46
N ALA A 46 -8.93 -23.70 -29.92
CA ALA A 46 -7.62 -23.46 -30.51
C ALA A 46 -6.75 -24.73 -30.43
N ILE A 47 -6.69 -25.36 -29.25
CA ILE A 47 -5.89 -26.58 -29.03
C ILE A 47 -6.46 -27.79 -29.82
N ALA A 48 -7.80 -27.87 -29.92
CA ALA A 48 -8.46 -28.90 -30.73
C ALA A 48 -8.29 -28.70 -32.25
N ALA A 49 -7.94 -27.49 -32.71
CA ALA A 49 -7.59 -27.26 -34.11
C ALA A 49 -6.28 -27.96 -34.50
N ASP A 50 -5.39 -28.18 -33.54
CA ASP A 50 -4.11 -28.87 -33.71
C ASP A 50 -4.22 -30.40 -33.52
N GLY A 51 -5.45 -30.92 -33.42
CA GLY A 51 -5.73 -32.36 -33.33
C GLY A 51 -5.76 -32.92 -31.90
N THR A 52 -5.56 -32.08 -30.88
CA THR A 52 -5.67 -32.47 -29.47
C THR A 52 -7.13 -32.74 -29.10
N GLU A 53 -7.39 -33.80 -28.34
CA GLU A 53 -8.74 -34.12 -27.87
C GLU A 53 -9.19 -33.09 -26.81
N PRO A 54 -10.39 -32.50 -26.93
CA PRO A 54 -10.88 -31.56 -25.92
C PRO A 54 -11.13 -32.27 -24.58
N PRO A 55 -10.93 -31.58 -23.44
CA PRO A 55 -11.27 -32.10 -22.12
C PRO A 55 -12.76 -32.45 -22.01
N SER A 56 -13.11 -33.25 -20.99
CA SER A 56 -14.48 -33.57 -20.64
C SER A 56 -15.29 -32.33 -20.24
N ASP A 57 -16.62 -32.38 -20.39
CA ASP A 57 -17.52 -31.29 -19.99
C ASP A 57 -17.30 -30.86 -18.53
N ASP A 58 -17.01 -31.82 -17.64
CA ASP A 58 -16.75 -31.58 -16.22
C ASP A 58 -15.43 -30.83 -15.98
N GLU A 59 -14.37 -31.15 -16.70
CA GLU A 59 -13.08 -30.42 -16.62
C GLU A 59 -13.25 -28.99 -17.16
N ILE A 60 -13.98 -28.82 -18.27
CA ILE A 60 -14.28 -27.51 -18.84
C ILE A 60 -15.09 -26.67 -17.85
N LEU A 61 -16.12 -27.27 -17.25
CA LEU A 61 -16.93 -26.62 -16.23
C LEU A 61 -16.09 -26.26 -15.01
N THR A 62 -15.22 -27.15 -14.55
CA THR A 62 -14.34 -26.91 -13.39
C THR A 62 -13.46 -25.69 -13.62
N VAL A 63 -12.75 -25.62 -14.76
CA VAL A 63 -11.89 -24.48 -15.11
C VAL A 63 -12.71 -23.19 -15.25
N ALA A 64 -13.84 -23.23 -15.95
CA ALA A 64 -14.65 -22.03 -16.18
C ALA A 64 -15.35 -21.53 -14.90
N ILE A 65 -15.77 -22.43 -14.01
CA ILE A 65 -16.35 -22.10 -12.70
C ILE A 65 -15.27 -21.54 -11.78
N GLY A 66 -14.07 -22.13 -11.75
CA GLY A 66 -12.93 -21.60 -10.98
C GLY A 66 -12.61 -20.15 -11.36
N ARG A 67 -12.40 -19.89 -12.66
CA ARG A 67 -12.17 -18.52 -13.17
C ARG A 67 -13.30 -17.55 -12.84
N ALA A 68 -14.55 -18.03 -12.87
CA ALA A 68 -15.71 -17.21 -12.54
C ALA A 68 -15.80 -16.93 -11.03
N ALA A 69 -15.49 -17.91 -10.18
CA ALA A 69 -15.44 -17.75 -8.74
C ALA A 69 -14.37 -16.73 -8.35
N ASP A 70 -13.14 -16.86 -8.89
CA ASP A 70 -12.05 -15.91 -8.65
C ASP A 70 -12.46 -14.46 -8.99
N THR A 71 -13.18 -14.30 -10.10
CA THR A 71 -13.67 -12.98 -10.53
C THR A 71 -14.85 -12.48 -9.69
N ALA A 72 -15.78 -13.37 -9.31
CA ALA A 72 -17.02 -13.01 -8.60
C ALA A 72 -16.75 -12.60 -7.15
N PHE A 73 -15.83 -13.29 -6.48
CA PHE A 73 -15.50 -13.01 -5.09
C PHE A 73 -14.43 -11.92 -4.94
N GLY A 74 -13.69 -11.62 -6.02
CA GLY A 74 -12.88 -10.41 -6.13
C GLY A 74 -11.68 -10.38 -5.18
N LEU A 75 -11.53 -9.28 -4.44
CA LEU A 75 -10.46 -9.11 -3.45
C LEU A 75 -10.70 -10.04 -2.26
N THR A 76 -9.78 -10.97 -2.04
CA THR A 76 -9.82 -11.89 -0.90
C THR A 76 -8.86 -11.43 0.21
N PRO A 77 -9.23 -11.62 1.49
CA PRO A 77 -8.28 -11.48 2.59
C PRO A 77 -7.14 -12.50 2.44
N VAL A 78 -5.91 -12.05 2.71
CA VAL A 78 -4.71 -12.89 2.67
C VAL A 78 -3.97 -12.82 4.01
N ILE A 79 -3.22 -13.87 4.33
CA ILE A 79 -2.27 -13.86 5.45
C ILE A 79 -0.92 -13.41 4.91
N ASN A 80 -0.42 -12.29 5.42
CA ASN A 80 0.90 -11.79 5.10
C ASN A 80 1.93 -12.40 6.06
N ALA A 81 2.60 -13.48 5.64
CA ALA A 81 3.75 -14.07 6.33
C ALA A 81 5.08 -13.69 5.65
N THR A 82 5.10 -12.58 4.90
CA THR A 82 6.30 -12.09 4.21
C THR A 82 7.19 -11.23 5.09
N GLY A 83 6.71 -10.77 6.26
CA GLY A 83 7.46 -9.83 7.09
C GLY A 83 7.59 -8.42 6.49
N VAL A 84 6.91 -8.11 5.39
CA VAL A 84 6.84 -6.77 4.80
C VAL A 84 5.63 -6.05 5.39
N LEU A 85 5.84 -5.05 6.25
CA LEU A 85 4.75 -4.39 6.99
C LEU A 85 3.83 -3.57 6.07
N LEU A 86 4.41 -2.67 5.27
CA LEU A 86 3.73 -1.84 4.28
C LEU A 86 3.90 -2.46 2.90
N HIS A 87 3.31 -3.64 2.71
CA HIS A 87 3.39 -4.37 1.46
C HIS A 87 2.49 -3.72 0.40
N THR A 88 3.10 -3.05 -0.59
CA THR A 88 2.35 -2.29 -1.63
C THR A 88 1.34 -3.14 -2.37
N ASN A 89 1.71 -4.36 -2.74
CA ASN A 89 0.83 -5.27 -3.49
C ASN A 89 -0.29 -5.89 -2.64
N LEU A 90 -0.15 -5.90 -1.30
CA LEU A 90 -1.15 -6.43 -0.37
C LEU A 90 -1.95 -5.32 0.34
N GLY A 91 -1.87 -4.08 -0.17
CA GLY A 91 -2.71 -2.98 0.31
C GLY A 91 -2.11 -2.06 1.38
N ARG A 92 -0.78 -2.10 1.60
CA ARG A 92 -0.06 -1.26 2.58
C ARG A 92 -0.56 -1.46 4.03
N ALA A 93 -0.89 -0.37 4.74
CA ALA A 93 -1.25 -0.41 6.14
C ALA A 93 -2.65 -1.03 6.36
N PRO A 94 -2.77 -2.11 7.15
CA PRO A 94 -4.07 -2.57 7.64
C PRO A 94 -4.69 -1.51 8.55
N LEU A 95 -6.03 -1.42 8.55
CA LEU A 95 -6.75 -0.47 9.40
C LEU A 95 -6.98 -1.00 10.81
N ALA A 96 -6.86 -0.12 11.80
CA ALA A 96 -7.27 -0.40 13.17
C ALA A 96 -8.76 -0.77 13.24
N GLY A 97 -9.14 -1.63 14.19
CA GLY A 97 -10.54 -2.03 14.37
C GLY A 97 -11.49 -0.85 14.61
N SER A 98 -11.00 0.23 15.24
CA SER A 98 -11.76 1.47 15.42
C SER A 98 -12.04 2.21 14.11
N ALA A 99 -11.09 2.21 13.17
CA ALA A 99 -11.25 2.79 11.84
C ALA A 99 -12.21 1.96 10.98
N ILE A 100 -12.13 0.63 11.04
CA ILE A 100 -13.07 -0.28 10.35
C ILE A 100 -14.50 -0.06 10.85
N ARG A 101 -14.70 0.02 12.18
CA ARG A 101 -16.03 0.32 12.76
C ARG A 101 -16.55 1.69 12.33
N ALA A 102 -15.69 2.71 12.27
CA ALA A 102 -16.06 4.05 11.81
C ALA A 102 -16.50 4.04 10.33
N ILE A 103 -15.81 3.29 9.47
CA ILE A 103 -16.21 3.07 8.08
C ILE A 103 -17.60 2.41 8.05
N ALA A 104 -17.78 1.27 8.72
CA ALA A 104 -19.02 0.50 8.66
C ALA A 104 -20.23 1.34 9.12
N GLN A 105 -20.10 2.04 10.25
CA GLN A 105 -21.15 2.89 10.80
C GLN A 105 -21.49 4.07 9.88
N THR A 106 -20.47 4.68 9.27
CA THR A 106 -20.66 5.83 8.38
C THR A 106 -21.19 5.41 7.01
N ALA A 107 -20.84 4.21 6.55
CA ALA A 107 -21.26 3.65 5.28
C ALA A 107 -22.73 3.19 5.29
N SER A 108 -23.21 2.68 6.43
CA SER A 108 -24.55 2.10 6.56
C SER A 108 -25.69 3.12 6.48
N GLY A 109 -25.41 4.43 6.53
CA GLY A 109 -26.44 5.46 6.46
C GLY A 109 -25.92 6.85 6.09
N TYR A 110 -26.74 7.85 6.40
CA TYR A 110 -26.34 9.26 6.32
C TYR A 110 -25.35 9.61 7.43
N ALA A 111 -24.48 10.57 7.15
CA ALA A 111 -23.49 11.07 8.10
C ALA A 111 -23.41 12.59 8.01
N ASP A 112 -22.95 13.23 9.10
CA ASP A 112 -22.71 14.67 9.20
C ASP A 112 -21.46 15.12 8.42
N LEU A 113 -21.30 14.62 7.20
CA LEU A 113 -20.07 14.70 6.41
C LEU A 113 -19.73 16.12 5.98
N GLU A 114 -20.70 16.88 5.47
CA GLU A 114 -20.52 18.25 4.97
C GLU A 114 -21.54 19.20 5.60
N VAL A 115 -21.95 18.96 6.84
CA VAL A 115 -22.95 19.78 7.53
C VAL A 115 -22.50 20.04 8.97
N ASP A 116 -22.58 21.31 9.39
CA ASP A 116 -22.43 21.65 10.80
C ASP A 116 -23.73 21.31 11.54
N ARG A 117 -23.64 20.45 12.56
CA ARG A 117 -24.83 19.94 13.26
C ARG A 117 -25.58 21.00 14.06
N THR A 118 -24.90 22.07 14.46
CA THR A 118 -25.49 23.13 15.29
C THR A 118 -26.28 24.12 14.43
N SER A 119 -25.69 24.58 13.34
CA SER A 119 -26.28 25.57 12.43
C SER A 119 -27.11 24.95 11.30
N GLY A 120 -26.90 23.68 10.97
CA GLY A 120 -27.49 23.01 9.82
C GLY A 120 -26.93 23.47 8.47
N VAL A 121 -25.91 24.33 8.46
CA VAL A 121 -25.32 24.89 7.24
C VAL A 121 -24.23 23.97 6.70
N ARG A 122 -24.01 24.04 5.37
CA ARG A 122 -22.96 23.29 4.70
C ARG A 122 -21.58 23.64 5.28
N GLY A 123 -20.85 22.61 5.69
CA GLY A 123 -19.49 22.68 6.21
C GLY A 123 -18.44 22.06 5.29
N ARG A 124 -17.20 21.99 5.78
CA ARG A 124 -16.08 21.31 5.11
C ARG A 124 -16.11 19.80 5.43
N ARG A 125 -15.87 18.99 4.40
CA ARG A 125 -15.95 17.52 4.46
C ARG A 125 -15.04 16.88 5.52
N SER A 126 -13.80 17.35 5.59
CA SER A 126 -12.70 16.76 6.34
C SER A 126 -12.29 17.61 7.55
N SER A 127 -13.14 18.53 7.99
CA SER A 127 -12.78 19.55 9.00
C SER A 127 -12.21 18.97 10.29
N ARG A 128 -12.78 17.86 10.79
CA ARG A 128 -12.31 17.20 12.02
C ARG A 128 -10.94 16.54 11.82
N ALA A 129 -10.75 15.82 10.70
CA ALA A 129 -9.46 15.24 10.34
C ALA A 129 -8.37 16.30 10.16
N GLU A 130 -8.70 17.41 9.48
CA GLU A 130 -7.79 18.55 9.28
C GLU A 130 -7.39 19.18 10.61
N LEU A 131 -8.35 19.40 11.53
CA LEU A 131 -8.06 19.96 12.85
C LEU A 131 -7.16 19.04 13.68
N LEU A 132 -7.44 17.73 13.67
CA LEU A 132 -6.59 16.74 14.34
C LEU A 132 -5.18 16.71 13.76
N LEU A 133 -5.05 16.71 12.43
CA LEU A 133 -3.75 16.76 11.75
C LEU A 133 -2.96 18.00 12.15
N ALA A 134 -3.57 19.20 12.03
CA ALA A 134 -2.92 20.45 12.38
C ALA A 134 -2.47 20.46 13.85
N SER A 135 -3.29 19.91 14.75
CA SER A 135 -2.98 19.83 16.18
C SER A 135 -1.83 18.85 16.48
N LEU A 136 -1.83 17.68 15.84
CA LEU A 136 -0.79 16.65 16.01
C LEU A 136 0.57 17.08 15.43
N THR A 137 0.56 17.91 14.38
CA THR A 137 1.79 18.36 13.72
C THR A 137 2.21 19.77 14.11
N GLU A 138 1.45 20.45 14.97
CA GLU A 138 1.62 21.87 15.32
C GLU A 138 1.61 22.80 14.10
N ALA A 139 0.89 22.43 13.04
CA ALA A 139 0.72 23.26 11.86
C ALA A 139 -0.39 24.30 12.07
N GLU A 140 -0.33 25.40 11.32
CA GLU A 140 -1.36 26.45 11.39
C GLU A 140 -2.70 26.00 10.78
N ASP A 141 -2.65 25.21 9.70
CA ASP A 141 -3.83 24.62 9.05
C ASP A 141 -3.44 23.31 8.34
N ALA A 142 -4.46 22.55 7.92
CA ALA A 142 -4.29 21.30 7.18
C ALA A 142 -5.34 21.13 6.09
N LEU A 143 -5.02 20.30 5.10
CA LEU A 143 -5.93 19.86 4.04
C LEU A 143 -5.72 18.37 3.79
N VAL A 144 -6.81 17.65 3.55
CA VAL A 144 -6.77 16.23 3.18
C VAL A 144 -7.30 16.04 1.76
N VAL A 145 -6.52 15.32 0.95
CA VAL A 145 -6.84 14.96 -0.44
C VAL A 145 -6.72 13.45 -0.65
N ASN A 146 -7.08 12.95 -1.84
CA ASN A 146 -7.22 11.53 -2.13
C ASN A 146 -5.98 10.68 -1.80
N ASN A 147 -4.78 11.16 -2.12
CA ASN A 147 -3.51 10.50 -1.83
C ASN A 147 -2.35 11.53 -1.85
N CYS A 148 -1.16 11.14 -1.39
CA CYS A 148 0.01 12.03 -1.36
C CYS A 148 0.39 12.53 -2.77
N ALA A 149 0.17 11.72 -3.80
CA ALA A 149 0.41 12.13 -5.18
C ALA A 149 -0.44 13.34 -5.59
N ALA A 150 -1.73 13.28 -5.28
CA ALA A 150 -2.66 14.40 -5.48
C ALA A 150 -2.26 15.62 -4.65
N ALA A 151 -1.72 15.42 -3.43
CA ALA A 151 -1.23 16.51 -2.60
C ALA A 151 -0.08 17.27 -3.26
N VAL A 152 0.92 16.55 -3.78
CA VAL A 152 2.06 17.13 -4.51
C VAL A 152 1.58 17.87 -5.77
N VAL A 153 0.72 17.27 -6.59
CA VAL A 153 0.17 17.91 -7.80
C VAL A 153 -0.59 19.19 -7.43
N LEU A 154 -1.46 19.14 -6.41
CA LEU A 154 -2.25 20.28 -5.95
C LEU A 154 -1.35 21.42 -5.44
N ALA A 155 -0.35 21.09 -4.62
CA ALA A 155 0.61 22.05 -4.10
C ALA A 155 1.36 22.76 -5.24
N LEU A 156 1.93 22.00 -6.17
CA LEU A 156 2.66 22.58 -7.30
C LEU A 156 1.77 23.43 -8.22
N ALA A 157 0.55 22.96 -8.50
CA ALA A 157 -0.40 23.71 -9.34
C ALA A 157 -0.85 25.03 -8.68
N ALA A 158 -1.11 25.01 -7.36
CA ALA A 158 -1.57 26.19 -6.63
C ALA A 158 -0.44 27.20 -6.33
N LEU A 159 0.81 26.72 -6.21
CA LEU A 159 1.95 27.55 -5.81
C LEU A 159 2.81 28.03 -6.97
N ALA A 160 2.96 27.23 -8.03
CA ALA A 160 4.01 27.43 -9.02
C ALA A 160 3.58 27.26 -10.48
N LYS A 161 2.28 27.35 -10.81
CA LYS A 161 1.82 27.29 -12.22
C LYS A 161 2.51 28.35 -13.07
N GLY A 162 3.19 27.91 -14.14
CA GLY A 162 3.97 28.75 -15.05
C GLY A 162 5.28 29.30 -14.47
N ARG A 163 5.68 28.87 -13.27
CA ARG A 163 6.85 29.37 -12.53
C ARG A 163 7.81 28.24 -12.16
N SER A 164 9.04 28.61 -11.77
CA SER A 164 10.11 27.64 -11.46
C SER A 164 9.92 27.01 -10.07
N VAL A 165 10.15 25.72 -9.97
CA VAL A 165 10.31 24.99 -8.70
C VAL A 165 11.68 24.34 -8.68
N LEU A 166 12.49 24.70 -7.68
CA LEU A 166 13.84 24.18 -7.53
C LEU A 166 13.78 22.86 -6.74
N VAL A 167 14.43 21.81 -7.24
CA VAL A 167 14.52 20.51 -6.57
C VAL A 167 15.85 19.84 -6.89
N SER A 168 16.38 19.08 -5.94
CA SER A 168 17.62 18.32 -6.13
C SER A 168 17.42 17.25 -7.20
N ARG A 169 18.39 17.11 -8.12
CA ARG A 169 18.37 16.02 -9.13
C ARG A 169 18.28 14.64 -8.49
N GLY A 170 18.91 14.46 -7.32
CA GLY A 170 18.88 13.22 -6.54
C GLY A 170 17.52 12.90 -5.91
N GLU A 171 16.55 13.80 -5.99
CA GLU A 171 15.20 13.67 -5.41
C GLU A 171 14.11 13.50 -6.49
N LEU A 172 14.50 13.34 -7.76
CA LEU A 172 13.57 13.07 -8.86
C LEU A 172 13.19 11.59 -8.92
N ILE A 173 12.39 11.18 -7.94
CA ILE A 173 12.11 9.77 -7.68
C ILE A 173 10.97 9.21 -8.55
N GLU A 174 10.99 7.89 -8.73
CA GLU A 174 9.86 7.09 -9.21
C GLU A 174 9.36 6.21 -8.08
N ILE A 175 8.06 6.27 -7.76
CA ILE A 175 7.42 5.43 -6.75
C ILE A 175 6.36 4.56 -7.41
N GLY A 176 6.43 3.25 -7.18
CA GLY A 176 5.36 2.31 -7.57
C GLY A 176 5.10 2.21 -9.07
N GLY A 177 6.08 2.48 -9.93
CA GLY A 177 6.02 2.30 -11.39
C GLY A 177 5.33 3.42 -12.19
N GLU A 178 4.44 4.19 -11.56
CA GLU A 178 3.59 5.18 -12.26
C GLU A 178 3.73 6.61 -11.72
N PHE A 179 4.26 6.79 -10.52
CA PHE A 179 4.43 8.11 -9.90
C PHE A 179 5.86 8.62 -10.12
N ARG A 180 6.04 9.55 -11.05
CA ARG A 180 7.33 10.19 -11.36
C ARG A 180 7.26 11.69 -11.10
N ILE A 181 8.12 12.20 -10.23
CA ILE A 181 8.18 13.64 -9.91
C ILE A 181 8.24 14.53 -11.17
N PRO A 182 9.07 14.22 -12.19
CA PRO A 182 9.10 15.02 -13.42
C PRO A 182 7.75 15.09 -14.16
N ASP A 183 7.04 13.96 -14.27
CA ASP A 183 5.76 13.88 -14.98
C ASP A 183 4.66 14.66 -14.22
N ILE A 184 4.70 14.60 -12.89
CA ILE A 184 3.79 15.35 -12.02
C ILE A 184 4.01 16.84 -12.09
N MET A 185 5.26 17.29 -12.08
CA MET A 185 5.58 18.71 -12.24
C MET A 185 5.11 19.24 -13.58
N LYS A 186 5.27 18.45 -14.64
CA LYS A 186 4.73 18.77 -15.96
C LYS A 186 3.19 18.86 -15.93
N ALA A 187 2.52 17.89 -15.32
CA ALA A 187 1.06 17.86 -15.21
C ALA A 187 0.50 19.00 -14.34
N SER A 188 1.23 19.44 -13.31
CA SER A 188 0.83 20.57 -12.47
C SER A 188 1.02 21.93 -13.15
N GLY A 189 1.71 21.97 -14.30
CA GLY A 189 2.09 23.19 -15.01
C GLY A 189 3.22 23.97 -14.33
N ALA A 190 3.96 23.35 -13.40
CA ALA A 190 5.14 23.94 -12.80
C ALA A 190 6.36 23.68 -13.69
N ARG A 191 7.31 24.61 -13.69
CA ARG A 191 8.58 24.44 -14.41
C ARG A 191 9.62 23.85 -13.47
N LEU A 192 10.01 22.60 -13.71
CA LEU A 192 11.10 21.95 -12.98
C LEU A 192 12.44 22.65 -13.24
N VAL A 193 13.15 23.02 -12.17
CA VAL A 193 14.54 23.46 -12.20
C VAL A 193 15.35 22.52 -11.31
N GLU A 194 16.11 21.64 -11.95
CA GLU A 194 16.95 20.66 -11.26
C GLU A 194 18.24 21.32 -10.78
N VAL A 195 18.63 21.05 -9.54
CA VAL A 195 19.89 21.53 -8.96
C VAL A 195 20.77 20.38 -8.49
N GLY A 196 22.08 20.63 -8.42
CA GLY A 196 23.05 19.63 -7.99
C GLY A 196 23.16 18.42 -8.93
N THR A 197 23.52 17.28 -8.35
CA THR A 197 23.74 16.01 -9.05
C THR A 197 22.98 14.88 -8.35
N THR A 198 22.95 13.68 -8.94
CA THR A 198 22.21 12.53 -8.39
C THR A 198 22.64 12.17 -6.96
N ASN A 199 23.94 12.17 -6.69
CA ASN A 199 24.49 11.77 -5.39
C ASN A 199 24.84 12.97 -4.50
N ARG A 200 25.10 14.16 -5.07
CA ARG A 200 25.54 15.33 -4.30
C ARG A 200 24.80 16.59 -4.71
N THR A 201 24.13 17.18 -3.75
CA THR A 201 23.54 18.51 -3.85
C THR A 201 23.99 19.35 -2.67
N ARG A 202 24.35 20.61 -2.94
CA ARG A 202 24.79 21.58 -1.94
C ARG A 202 23.86 22.77 -1.93
N LEU A 203 23.82 23.50 -0.81
CA LEU A 203 23.00 24.71 -0.69
C LEU A 203 23.37 25.79 -1.74
N ALA A 204 24.62 25.82 -2.21
CA ALA A 204 25.06 26.71 -3.28
C ALA A 204 24.36 26.42 -4.62
N ASP A 205 24.03 25.16 -4.91
CA ASP A 205 23.35 24.79 -6.15
C ASP A 205 21.95 25.40 -6.20
N TYR A 206 21.22 25.37 -5.07
CA TYR A 206 19.94 26.06 -4.94
C TYR A 206 20.10 27.58 -5.08
N ARG A 207 21.08 28.19 -4.40
CA ARG A 207 21.29 29.64 -4.47
C ARG A 207 21.57 30.13 -5.89
N ASN A 208 22.40 29.39 -6.64
CA ASN A 208 22.79 29.76 -7.99
C ASN A 208 21.65 29.59 -9.01
N ALA A 209 20.67 28.75 -8.73
CA ALA A 209 19.53 28.48 -9.61
C ALA A 209 18.32 29.40 -9.36
N LEU A 210 18.33 30.19 -8.29
CA LEU A 210 17.25 31.13 -7.99
C LEU A 210 17.21 32.26 -9.02
N ASP A 211 16.00 32.57 -9.48
CA ASP A 211 15.67 33.64 -10.42
C ASP A 211 14.32 34.30 -10.05
N ASP A 212 13.96 35.40 -10.72
CA ASP A 212 12.69 36.09 -10.48
C ASP A 212 11.45 35.21 -10.76
N ARG A 213 11.63 34.14 -11.54
CA ARG A 213 10.56 33.16 -11.83
C ARG A 213 10.43 32.09 -10.77
N SER A 214 11.32 32.03 -9.78
CA SER A 214 11.30 31.03 -8.71
C SER A 214 10.07 31.21 -7.82
N ALA A 215 9.28 30.15 -7.68
CA ALA A 215 8.02 30.14 -6.93
C ALA A 215 8.02 29.24 -5.71
N ALA A 216 8.85 28.20 -5.68
CA ALA A 216 9.00 27.33 -4.53
C ALA A 216 10.34 26.59 -4.56
N ILE A 217 10.78 26.17 -3.37
CA ILE A 217 11.78 25.12 -3.20
C ILE A 217 11.02 23.85 -2.85
N LEU A 218 11.29 22.77 -3.58
CA LEU A 218 10.77 21.45 -3.30
C LEU A 218 11.89 20.57 -2.75
N LYS A 219 11.64 19.90 -1.63
CA LYS A 219 12.41 18.74 -1.16
C LYS A 219 11.52 17.51 -1.21
N VAL A 220 12.04 16.39 -1.67
CA VAL A 220 11.33 15.10 -1.68
C VAL A 220 12.15 14.06 -0.93
N HIS A 221 11.55 13.38 0.05
CA HIS A 221 12.20 12.29 0.77
C HIS A 221 12.30 11.05 -0.13
N PRO A 222 13.50 10.45 -0.32
CA PRO A 222 13.65 9.20 -1.07
C PRO A 222 13.12 8.00 -0.25
N SER A 223 11.80 7.87 -0.16
CA SER A 223 11.15 6.90 0.71
C SER A 223 11.16 5.45 0.18
N ASN A 224 11.76 5.20 -0.99
CA ASN A 224 11.77 3.89 -1.64
C ASN A 224 13.13 3.40 -2.14
N TYR A 225 14.18 4.19 -1.99
CA TYR A 225 15.57 3.77 -2.24
C TYR A 225 16.54 4.56 -1.38
N LYS A 226 17.80 4.12 -1.33
CA LYS A 226 18.89 4.85 -0.67
C LYS A 226 20.10 4.91 -1.59
N VAL A 227 20.69 6.10 -1.71
CA VAL A 227 21.98 6.27 -2.40
C VAL A 227 23.09 6.04 -1.37
N VAL A 228 23.99 5.10 -1.63
CA VAL A 228 25.11 4.74 -0.75
C VAL A 228 26.44 5.16 -1.39
N GLY A 229 27.41 5.57 -0.58
CA GLY A 229 28.74 6.00 -1.01
C GLY A 229 28.97 7.50 -0.82
N PHE A 230 29.55 8.18 -1.81
CA PHE A 230 29.86 9.61 -1.75
C PHE A 230 28.63 10.48 -1.99
N THR A 231 27.79 10.61 -0.97
CA THR A 231 26.57 11.42 -1.04
C THR A 231 26.68 12.75 -0.30
N ALA A 232 25.86 13.72 -0.70
CA ALA A 232 25.65 14.96 0.03
C ALA A 232 24.21 15.43 -0.22
N ASP A 233 23.51 15.79 0.84
CA ASP A 233 22.16 16.32 0.81
C ASP A 233 22.10 17.66 1.56
N VAL A 234 21.13 18.50 1.21
CA VAL A 234 20.85 19.76 1.90
C VAL A 234 19.74 19.53 2.92
N SER A 235 20.01 19.87 4.17
CA SER A 235 19.05 19.67 5.25
C SER A 235 17.78 20.52 5.06
N ALA A 236 16.65 20.04 5.57
CA ALA A 236 15.40 20.81 5.56
C ALA A 236 15.57 22.17 6.25
N LYS A 237 16.34 22.23 7.34
CA LYS A 237 16.68 23.46 8.06
C LYS A 237 17.41 24.49 7.20
N GLU A 238 18.37 24.06 6.39
CA GLU A 238 19.09 24.93 5.47
C GLU A 238 18.21 25.46 4.33
N LEU A 239 17.33 24.61 3.79
CA LEU A 239 16.37 24.99 2.75
C LEU A 239 15.30 25.94 3.29
N GLY A 240 14.76 25.68 4.49
CA GLY A 240 13.83 26.59 5.17
C GLY A 240 14.46 27.96 5.46
N ALA A 241 15.74 27.99 5.86
CA ALA A 241 16.46 29.25 6.01
C ALA A 241 16.68 29.97 4.67
N LEU A 242 16.89 29.25 3.57
CA LEU A 242 16.99 29.85 2.23
C LEU A 242 15.65 30.43 1.78
N ALA A 243 14.58 29.65 1.86
CA ALA A 243 13.21 30.05 1.52
C ALA A 243 12.78 31.33 2.25
N ARG A 244 13.02 31.42 3.56
CA ARG A 244 12.76 32.63 4.35
C ARG A 244 13.53 33.86 3.84
N ARG A 245 14.82 33.71 3.49
CA ARG A 245 15.63 34.83 2.96
C ARG A 245 15.14 35.31 1.60
N THR A 246 14.59 34.41 0.79
CA THR A 246 14.21 34.70 -0.60
C THR A 246 12.71 34.98 -0.77
N GLY A 247 11.91 34.77 0.28
CA GLY A 247 10.47 35.02 0.26
C GLY A 247 9.65 34.06 -0.60
N ILE A 248 10.20 32.87 -0.95
CA ILE A 248 9.49 31.83 -1.70
C ILE A 248 9.18 30.64 -0.77
N PRO A 249 8.00 30.00 -0.87
CA PRO A 249 7.65 28.85 -0.04
C PRO A 249 8.64 27.68 -0.14
N PHE A 250 8.93 27.06 1.01
CA PHE A 250 9.55 25.74 1.09
C PHE A 250 8.49 24.65 1.25
N PHE A 251 8.42 23.77 0.25
CA PHE A 251 7.54 22.60 0.23
C PHE A 251 8.38 21.33 0.43
N TYR A 252 8.05 20.54 1.45
CA TYR A 252 8.69 19.24 1.71
C TYR A 252 7.68 18.09 1.57
N ASP A 253 7.86 17.24 0.55
CA ASP A 253 7.18 15.95 0.49
C ASP A 253 7.93 14.90 1.33
N VAL A 254 7.47 14.68 2.56
CA VAL A 254 8.01 13.64 3.46
C VAL A 254 7.56 12.26 3.01
N GLY A 255 6.37 12.15 2.43
CA GLY A 255 5.87 10.94 1.80
C GLY A 255 5.51 9.79 2.75
N SER A 256 6.30 9.48 3.78
CA SER A 256 6.15 8.29 4.65
C SER A 256 5.02 8.38 5.67
N GLY A 257 4.65 9.59 6.10
CA GLY A 257 3.54 9.82 7.02
C GLY A 257 3.87 9.61 8.49
N LEU A 258 5.15 9.56 8.87
CA LEU A 258 5.53 9.55 10.28
C LEU A 258 5.26 10.94 10.89
N LEU A 259 4.33 11.05 11.84
CA LEU A 259 3.92 12.35 12.40
C LEU A 259 5.00 12.96 13.30
N GLU A 260 5.52 12.16 14.22
CA GLU A 260 6.55 12.51 15.21
C GLU A 260 7.47 11.29 15.46
N HIS A 261 8.65 11.54 16.02
CA HIS A 261 9.63 10.49 16.29
C HIS A 261 9.16 9.63 17.46
N GLU A 262 9.18 8.32 17.24
CA GLU A 262 8.74 7.34 18.22
C GLU A 262 9.72 6.17 18.32
N ARG A 263 9.61 5.41 19.41
CA ARG A 263 10.48 4.27 19.67
C ARG A 263 10.34 3.22 18.56
N GLY A 264 11.47 2.75 18.03
CA GLY A 264 11.50 1.69 17.02
C GLY A 264 11.50 2.18 15.58
N PHE A 265 11.28 3.49 15.35
CA PHE A 265 11.50 4.12 14.04
C PHE A 265 12.94 4.64 13.93
N PRO A 266 13.55 4.65 12.73
CA PRO A 266 14.88 5.22 12.54
C PRO A 266 14.91 6.71 12.86
N GLY A 267 15.96 7.16 13.56
CA GLY A 267 16.11 8.57 13.92
C GLY A 267 16.33 9.49 12.73
N ASP A 268 16.80 8.97 11.60
CA ASP A 268 17.02 9.69 10.34
C ASP A 268 15.77 9.75 9.44
N GLU A 269 14.68 9.06 9.78
CA GLU A 269 13.42 9.19 9.06
C GLU A 269 12.78 10.57 9.36
N PRO A 270 12.48 11.39 8.35
CA PRO A 270 11.85 12.68 8.56
C PRO A 270 10.43 12.53 9.08
N THR A 271 10.10 13.35 10.07
CA THR A 271 8.75 13.43 10.62
C THR A 271 8.04 14.66 10.08
N VAL A 272 6.72 14.60 10.00
CA VAL A 272 5.89 15.74 9.56
C VAL A 272 6.10 16.94 10.50
N ARG A 273 6.07 16.71 11.82
CA ARG A 273 6.32 17.77 12.82
C ARG A 273 7.75 18.30 12.74
N GLY A 274 8.74 17.44 12.57
CA GLY A 274 10.14 17.83 12.42
C GLY A 274 10.39 18.68 11.16
N ALA A 275 9.80 18.31 10.02
CA ALA A 275 9.91 19.06 8.78
C ALA A 275 9.33 20.48 8.89
N LEU A 276 8.21 20.65 9.59
CA LEU A 276 7.63 21.96 9.91
C LEU A 276 8.56 22.77 10.83
N ALA A 277 9.08 22.15 11.89
CA ALA A 277 10.01 22.80 12.83
C ALA A 277 11.31 23.26 12.15
N ASP A 278 11.78 22.52 11.15
CA ASP A 278 12.94 22.89 10.32
C ASP A 278 12.65 24.03 9.33
N GLY A 279 11.37 24.42 9.18
CA GLY A 279 10.96 25.61 8.43
C GLY A 279 10.33 25.33 7.08
N ALA A 280 9.77 24.13 6.85
CA ALA A 280 8.88 23.91 5.73
C ALA A 280 7.60 24.74 5.90
N ASP A 281 7.20 25.48 4.87
CA ASP A 281 5.93 26.20 4.83
C ASP A 281 4.75 25.28 4.51
N LEU A 282 5.06 24.13 3.89
CA LEU A 282 4.12 23.10 3.50
C LEU A 282 4.79 21.72 3.58
N VAL A 283 4.12 20.75 4.20
CA VAL A 283 4.55 19.36 4.25
C VAL A 283 3.45 18.45 3.70
N THR A 284 3.82 17.47 2.87
CA THR A 284 2.90 16.42 2.39
C THR A 284 3.35 15.03 2.81
N CYS A 285 2.36 14.15 3.07
CA CYS A 285 2.64 12.74 3.34
C CYS A 285 1.44 11.82 3.02
N SER A 286 1.71 10.52 2.86
CA SER A 286 0.69 9.47 2.77
C SER A 286 0.14 9.09 4.14
N ALA A 287 -1.18 8.92 4.24
CA ALA A 287 -1.83 8.41 5.44
C ALA A 287 -1.80 6.87 5.57
N ASP A 288 -1.65 6.14 4.47
CA ASP A 288 -1.65 4.66 4.40
C ASP A 288 -0.26 4.03 4.51
N LYS A 289 0.69 4.78 5.06
CA LYS A 289 2.07 4.34 5.31
C LYS A 289 2.32 4.33 6.82
N LEU A 290 3.28 5.09 7.32
CA LEU A 290 3.64 5.09 8.75
C LEU A 290 2.59 5.76 9.64
N LEU A 291 1.68 6.57 9.08
CA LEU A 291 0.51 7.05 9.82
C LEU A 291 -0.45 5.89 10.17
N GLY A 292 -0.46 4.81 9.37
CA GLY A 292 -1.27 3.61 9.61
C GLY A 292 -2.78 3.79 9.41
N GLY A 293 -3.18 4.77 8.59
CA GLY A 293 -4.56 5.08 8.26
C GLY A 293 -4.99 4.58 6.88
N PRO A 294 -6.13 5.06 6.35
CA PRO A 294 -6.56 4.76 4.99
C PRO A 294 -5.71 5.52 3.97
N GLN A 295 -5.84 5.19 2.68
CA GLN A 295 -5.23 6.01 1.63
C GLN A 295 -5.76 7.45 1.73
N ALA A 296 -4.87 8.41 1.96
CA ALA A 296 -5.13 9.83 1.89
C ALA A 296 -3.80 10.59 1.71
N GLY A 297 -3.87 11.79 1.17
CA GLY A 297 -2.78 12.75 1.14
C GLY A 297 -3.02 13.80 2.21
N CYS A 298 -2.15 13.83 3.22
CA CYS A 298 -2.19 14.82 4.27
C CYS A 298 -1.30 16.00 3.86
N ILE A 299 -1.82 17.21 3.97
CA ILE A 299 -1.11 18.45 3.70
C ILE A 299 -1.21 19.30 4.96
N VAL A 300 -0.08 19.69 5.53
CA VAL A 300 -0.03 20.53 6.74
C VAL A 300 0.96 21.68 6.50
N GLY A 301 0.72 22.84 7.09
CA GLY A 301 1.62 23.98 6.95
C GLY A 301 0.98 25.30 7.32
N ARG A 302 1.46 26.39 6.71
CA ARG A 302 0.92 27.73 6.97
C ARG A 302 -0.51 27.89 6.48
N ALA A 303 -1.33 28.61 7.24
CA ALA A 303 -2.75 28.80 6.95
C ALA A 303 -2.97 29.53 5.62
N ASP A 304 -2.09 30.45 5.24
CA ASP A 304 -2.19 31.16 3.96
C ASP A 304 -1.92 30.26 2.75
N VAL A 305 -0.95 29.37 2.86
CA VAL A 305 -0.62 28.37 1.83
C VAL A 305 -1.75 27.36 1.69
N ILE A 306 -2.24 26.80 2.80
CA ILE A 306 -3.35 25.84 2.80
C ILE A 306 -4.61 26.45 2.20
N ARG A 307 -4.93 27.70 2.51
CA ARG A 307 -6.08 28.42 1.92
C ARG A 307 -5.97 28.54 0.40
N ARG A 308 -4.77 28.84 -0.13
CA ARG A 308 -4.53 28.88 -1.58
C ARG A 308 -4.80 27.52 -2.21
N LEU A 309 -4.25 26.45 -1.65
CA LEU A 309 -4.48 25.08 -2.11
C LEU A 309 -5.97 24.72 -2.10
N ARG A 310 -6.66 25.02 -1.00
CA ARG A 310 -8.09 24.73 -0.82
C ARG A 310 -8.97 25.46 -1.85
N SER A 311 -8.61 26.67 -2.22
CA SER A 311 -9.34 27.48 -3.21
C SER A 311 -9.09 27.04 -4.67
N HIS A 312 -8.07 26.21 -4.90
CA HIS A 312 -7.70 25.78 -6.25
C HIS A 312 -8.72 24.77 -6.82
N PRO A 313 -9.16 24.88 -8.09
CA PRO A 313 -10.17 23.99 -8.67
C PRO A 313 -9.84 22.49 -8.58
N LEU A 314 -8.56 22.12 -8.69
CA LEU A 314 -8.13 20.72 -8.56
C LEU A 314 -8.43 20.12 -7.17
N ALA A 315 -8.51 20.94 -6.11
CA ALA A 315 -8.84 20.45 -4.77
C ALA A 315 -10.20 19.73 -4.76
N ARG A 316 -11.15 20.15 -5.61
CA ARG A 316 -12.45 19.48 -5.73
C ARG A 316 -12.36 18.13 -6.41
N ALA A 317 -11.50 17.99 -7.41
CA ALA A 317 -11.27 16.73 -8.13
C ALA A 317 -10.50 15.71 -7.25
N MET A 318 -9.64 16.21 -6.38
CA MET A 318 -8.77 15.42 -5.49
C MET A 318 -9.37 15.21 -4.10
N ARG A 319 -10.63 15.58 -3.89
CA ARG A 319 -11.28 15.54 -2.58
C ARG A 319 -11.46 14.10 -2.09
N VAL A 320 -11.16 13.86 -0.82
CA VAL A 320 -11.40 12.56 -0.16
C VAL A 320 -12.87 12.14 -0.15
N ASP A 321 -13.10 10.83 -0.17
CA ASP A 321 -14.42 10.24 -0.03
C ASP A 321 -14.86 10.09 1.44
N LYS A 322 -16.10 9.63 1.65
CA LYS A 322 -16.72 9.50 2.99
C LYS A 322 -16.00 8.47 3.88
N LEU A 323 -15.57 7.35 3.29
CA LEU A 323 -14.94 6.23 3.99
C LEU A 323 -13.52 6.59 4.40
N GLN A 324 -12.76 7.24 3.50
CA GLN A 324 -11.44 7.80 3.81
C GLN A 324 -11.50 8.74 5.03
N VAL A 325 -12.46 9.68 5.05
CA VAL A 325 -12.62 10.62 6.17
C VAL A 325 -12.89 9.88 7.48
N ALA A 326 -13.85 8.95 7.49
CA ALA A 326 -14.23 8.22 8.69
C ALA A 326 -13.06 7.41 9.29
N ALA A 327 -12.31 6.71 8.44
CA ALA A 327 -11.14 5.95 8.89
C ALA A 327 -9.98 6.85 9.32
N LEU A 328 -9.74 7.96 8.61
CA LEU A 328 -8.66 8.88 8.95
C LEU A 328 -8.92 9.57 10.29
N GLU A 329 -10.14 10.06 10.55
CA GLU A 329 -10.52 10.66 11.84
C GLU A 329 -10.31 9.67 13.00
N ALA A 330 -10.74 8.42 12.83
CA ALA A 330 -10.55 7.38 13.84
C ALA A 330 -9.07 7.07 14.09
N THR A 331 -8.25 7.04 13.03
CA THR A 331 -6.81 6.80 13.11
C THR A 331 -6.09 7.95 13.81
N LEU A 332 -6.36 9.19 13.42
CA LEU A 332 -5.78 10.39 14.04
C LEU A 332 -6.15 10.51 15.52
N ARG A 333 -7.33 10.03 15.92
CA ARG A 333 -7.71 9.97 17.34
C ARG A 333 -6.87 8.97 18.13
N LEU A 334 -6.43 7.86 17.54
CA LEU A 334 -5.51 6.93 18.20
C LEU A 334 -4.17 7.63 18.48
N HIS A 335 -3.64 8.34 17.49
CA HIS A 335 -2.44 9.19 17.66
C HIS A 335 -2.64 10.26 18.75
N ALA A 336 -3.74 11.01 18.69
CA ALA A 336 -4.03 12.06 19.67
C ALA A 336 -4.24 11.55 21.10
N THR A 337 -4.48 10.25 21.30
CA THR A 337 -4.66 9.63 22.61
C THR A 337 -3.48 8.76 23.03
N GLY A 338 -2.39 8.75 22.26
CA GLY A 338 -1.20 7.92 22.54
C GLY A 338 -1.43 6.42 22.40
N ARG A 339 -2.51 5.99 21.74
CA ARG A 339 -2.89 4.57 21.59
C ARG A 339 -2.28 3.97 20.32
N HIS A 340 -0.99 4.18 20.11
CA HIS A 340 -0.31 3.85 18.86
C HIS A 340 -0.24 2.34 18.64
N ASP A 341 -0.20 1.54 19.70
CA ASP A 341 -0.23 0.07 19.62
C ASP A 341 -1.56 -0.50 19.07
N GLU A 342 -2.61 0.32 18.93
CA GLU A 342 -3.83 -0.08 18.23
C GLU A 342 -3.80 0.21 16.72
N VAL A 343 -2.80 0.97 16.27
CA VAL A 343 -2.53 1.18 14.85
C VAL A 343 -1.70 0.00 14.35
N PRO A 344 -2.21 -0.84 13.41
CA PRO A 344 -1.58 -2.12 13.09
C PRO A 344 -0.11 -2.03 12.67
N VAL A 345 0.26 -1.06 11.84
CA VAL A 345 1.66 -0.88 11.43
C VAL A 345 2.57 -0.53 12.61
N HIS A 346 2.09 0.29 13.57
CA HIS A 346 2.84 0.63 14.78
C HIS A 346 2.98 -0.58 15.71
N ALA A 347 1.91 -1.36 15.89
CA ALA A 347 1.97 -2.61 16.65
C ALA A 347 3.00 -3.59 16.05
N MET A 348 3.06 -3.70 14.72
CA MET A 348 4.06 -4.53 14.03
C MET A 348 5.49 -3.98 14.19
N MET A 349 5.67 -2.65 14.21
CA MET A 349 6.96 -2.00 14.47
C MET A 349 7.43 -2.24 15.90
N HIS A 350 6.54 -2.07 16.89
CA HIS A 350 6.83 -2.21 18.31
C HIS A 350 6.89 -3.66 18.80
N ALA A 351 6.52 -4.64 17.96
CA ALA A 351 6.52 -6.05 18.33
C ALA A 351 7.88 -6.48 18.91
N GLY A 352 7.88 -6.81 20.20
CA GLY A 352 9.06 -7.19 20.95
C GLY A 352 9.57 -8.58 20.60
N ASP A 353 10.87 -8.78 20.80
CA ASP A 353 11.57 -10.02 20.45
C ASP A 353 10.92 -11.29 21.04
N GLU A 354 10.58 -11.24 22.33
CA GLU A 354 9.98 -12.37 23.04
C GLU A 354 8.59 -12.72 22.50
N VAL A 355 7.81 -11.72 22.09
CA VAL A 355 6.46 -11.91 21.53
C VAL A 355 6.56 -12.63 20.18
N LEU A 356 7.49 -12.19 19.32
CA LEU A 356 7.73 -12.80 18.02
C LEU A 356 8.28 -14.23 18.16
N ALA A 357 9.23 -14.44 19.07
CA ALA A 357 9.76 -15.77 19.37
C ALA A 357 8.63 -16.72 19.81
N LYS A 358 7.80 -16.32 20.77
CA LYS A 358 6.65 -17.11 21.23
C LYS A 358 5.66 -17.40 20.11
N ARG A 359 5.41 -16.43 19.23
CA ARG A 359 4.53 -16.60 18.06
C ARG A 359 5.10 -17.62 17.06
N ALA A 360 6.38 -17.54 16.74
CA ALA A 360 7.04 -18.50 15.84
C ALA A 360 7.04 -19.93 16.42
N HIS A 361 7.33 -20.09 17.71
CA HIS A 361 7.25 -21.40 18.38
C HIS A 361 5.83 -21.96 18.47
N ARG A 362 4.80 -21.10 18.58
CA ARG A 362 3.39 -21.55 18.48
C ARG A 362 3.08 -22.04 17.07
N LEU A 363 3.47 -21.28 16.04
CA LEU A 363 3.25 -21.66 14.64
C LEU A 363 3.95 -22.98 14.29
N SER A 364 5.26 -23.09 14.60
CA SER A 364 6.05 -24.30 14.35
C SER A 364 5.40 -25.53 14.98
N ARG A 365 5.00 -25.47 16.25
CA ARG A 365 4.32 -26.59 16.93
C ARG A 365 2.99 -26.97 16.26
N SER A 366 2.22 -26.00 15.77
CA SER A 366 0.96 -26.27 15.08
C SER A 366 1.13 -26.92 13.71
N ILE A 367 2.31 -26.81 13.10
CA ILE A 367 2.66 -27.45 11.82
C ILE A 367 3.27 -28.85 12.03
N GLY A 368 3.56 -29.25 13.28
CA GLY A 368 4.23 -30.53 13.59
C GLY A 368 5.68 -30.37 14.09
N GLY A 369 6.17 -29.13 14.19
CA GLY A 369 7.51 -28.82 14.69
C GLY A 369 8.63 -29.30 13.77
N ASP A 370 9.79 -29.58 14.36
CA ASP A 370 10.96 -30.06 13.60
C ASP A 370 10.72 -31.38 12.88
N LEU A 371 9.72 -32.18 13.30
CA LEU A 371 9.36 -33.45 12.65
C LEU A 371 8.82 -33.24 11.23
N GLU A 372 8.07 -32.16 11.00
CA GLU A 372 7.56 -31.73 9.69
C GLU A 372 8.48 -30.68 9.04
N GLY A 373 9.72 -30.58 9.51
CA GLY A 373 10.69 -29.61 8.99
C GLY A 373 10.36 -28.15 9.29
N ALA A 374 9.45 -27.88 10.23
CA ALA A 374 8.99 -26.54 10.60
C ALA A 374 9.89 -25.89 11.65
N HIS A 375 11.08 -25.47 11.24
CA HIS A 375 12.11 -24.96 12.15
C HIS A 375 11.93 -23.49 12.49
N VAL A 376 11.92 -23.16 13.78
CA VAL A 376 11.93 -21.76 14.23
C VAL A 376 13.29 -21.12 13.94
N VAL A 377 13.29 -19.98 13.26
CA VAL A 377 14.51 -19.27 12.88
C VAL A 377 14.43 -17.78 13.21
N ARG A 378 15.60 -17.17 13.40
CA ARG A 378 15.77 -15.72 13.32
C ARG A 378 15.69 -15.30 11.85
N CYS A 379 15.03 -14.19 11.59
CA CYS A 379 14.98 -13.57 10.27
C CYS A 379 14.92 -12.06 10.39
N GLU A 380 14.91 -11.37 9.26
CA GLU A 380 14.69 -9.92 9.21
C GLU A 380 13.36 -9.62 8.52
N SER A 381 12.58 -8.75 9.13
CA SER A 381 11.42 -8.13 8.50
C SER A 381 11.83 -6.80 7.90
N VAL A 382 11.03 -6.28 6.97
CA VAL A 382 11.23 -4.94 6.40
C VAL A 382 9.95 -4.14 6.52
N VAL A 383 10.07 -2.84 6.75
CA VAL A 383 8.87 -1.98 6.79
C VAL A 383 8.21 -1.92 5.42
N GLY A 384 8.98 -2.07 4.34
CA GLY A 384 8.49 -2.07 2.97
C GLY A 384 9.02 -0.88 2.18
N GLY A 385 9.25 -1.11 0.89
CA GLY A 385 9.91 -0.17 -0.01
C GLY A 385 9.12 1.12 -0.29
N GLY A 386 7.96 1.37 0.34
CA GLY A 386 7.21 2.61 0.14
C GLY A 386 7.53 3.73 1.15
N SER A 387 8.22 3.42 2.25
CA SER A 387 8.47 4.36 3.35
C SER A 387 9.92 4.37 3.84
N LEU A 388 10.47 3.20 4.20
CA LEU A 388 11.73 3.04 4.91
C LEU A 388 12.63 2.03 4.18
N PRO A 389 13.31 2.43 3.10
CA PRO A 389 14.09 1.51 2.28
C PRO A 389 15.34 1.05 3.04
N GLY A 390 15.51 -0.26 3.14
CA GLY A 390 16.70 -0.86 3.77
C GLY A 390 16.68 -0.93 5.29
N LEU A 391 15.56 -0.57 5.96
CA LEU A 391 15.42 -0.84 7.39
C LEU A 391 15.06 -2.32 7.62
N ALA A 392 16.05 -3.08 8.08
CA ALA A 392 15.85 -4.42 8.60
C ALA A 392 15.43 -4.37 10.08
N LEU A 393 14.37 -5.10 10.41
CA LEU A 393 13.88 -5.28 11.79
C LEU A 393 14.14 -6.73 12.21
N PRO A 394 14.89 -6.99 13.30
CA PRO A 394 15.09 -8.33 13.81
C PRO A 394 13.75 -9.02 14.09
N SER A 395 13.53 -10.19 13.53
CA SER A 395 12.26 -10.91 13.62
C SER A 395 12.49 -12.40 13.89
N TRP A 396 11.37 -13.12 13.96
CA TRP A 396 11.31 -14.57 14.02
C TRP A 396 10.38 -15.09 12.94
N GLY A 397 10.66 -16.29 12.48
CA GLY A 397 9.80 -16.98 11.52
C GLY A 397 9.90 -18.48 11.67
N VAL A 398 9.13 -19.18 10.84
CA VAL A 398 9.24 -20.62 10.66
C VAL A 398 9.77 -20.88 9.27
N ARG A 399 10.91 -21.56 9.20
CA ARG A 399 11.52 -22.01 7.95
C ARG A 399 11.05 -23.43 7.67
N MET A 400 10.45 -23.62 6.50
CA MET A 400 10.03 -24.91 5.97
C MET A 400 10.98 -25.31 4.84
N LYS A 401 11.45 -26.55 4.86
CA LYS A 401 12.09 -27.16 3.70
C LYS A 401 11.01 -27.83 2.86
N ALA A 402 10.94 -27.48 1.58
CA ALA A 402 10.07 -28.13 0.60
C ALA A 402 10.94 -28.61 -0.59
N PRO A 403 10.56 -29.70 -1.29
CA PRO A 403 11.27 -30.15 -2.48
C PRO A 403 11.36 -29.06 -3.56
N ASP A 404 10.24 -28.38 -3.81
CA ASP A 404 10.14 -27.19 -4.67
C ASP A 404 9.52 -26.01 -3.88
N PRO A 405 10.36 -25.17 -3.24
CA PRO A 405 9.87 -24.03 -2.45
C PRO A 405 9.03 -23.01 -3.25
N PRO A 406 9.39 -22.65 -4.51
CA PRO A 406 8.50 -21.87 -5.38
C PRO A 406 7.12 -22.48 -5.60
N ALA A 407 7.01 -23.79 -5.86
CA ALA A 407 5.74 -24.48 -6.04
C ALA A 407 4.94 -24.52 -4.73
N PHE A 408 5.58 -24.85 -3.61
CA PHE A 408 4.97 -24.80 -2.28
C PHE A 408 4.40 -23.40 -1.97
N ALA A 409 5.19 -22.35 -2.23
CA ALA A 409 4.74 -20.97 -2.07
C ALA A 409 3.57 -20.62 -3.03
N ALA A 410 3.52 -21.21 -4.23
CA ALA A 410 2.40 -21.03 -5.15
C ALA A 410 1.12 -21.70 -4.63
N ARG A 411 1.21 -22.92 -4.08
CA ARG A 411 0.08 -23.60 -3.44
C ARG A 411 -0.44 -22.82 -2.24
N LEU A 412 0.45 -22.28 -1.41
CA LEU A 412 0.09 -21.37 -0.31
C LEU A 412 -0.69 -20.14 -0.80
N ARG A 413 -0.27 -19.53 -1.92
CA ARG A 413 -0.98 -18.38 -2.50
C ARG A 413 -2.33 -18.75 -3.09
N GLY A 414 -2.44 -19.91 -3.74
CA GLY A 414 -3.67 -20.43 -4.34
C GLY A 414 -4.64 -21.06 -3.34
N GLY A 415 -4.18 -21.35 -2.13
CA GLY A 415 -4.97 -21.98 -1.07
C GLY A 415 -6.01 -21.05 -0.44
N SER A 416 -6.86 -21.64 0.42
CA SER A 416 -7.85 -20.93 1.22
C SER A 416 -7.72 -21.35 2.69
N PRO A 417 -7.14 -20.50 3.57
CA PRO A 417 -6.77 -19.10 3.33
C PRO A 417 -5.51 -18.97 2.47
N SER A 418 -5.46 -17.88 1.68
CA SER A 418 -4.29 -17.54 0.86
C SER A 418 -3.18 -16.97 1.73
N VAL A 419 -1.95 -17.47 1.56
CA VAL A 419 -0.77 -17.08 2.34
C VAL A 419 0.33 -16.59 1.41
N PHE A 420 0.89 -15.43 1.74
CA PHE A 420 2.10 -14.90 1.09
C PHE A 420 3.29 -15.06 2.04
N CYS A 421 4.37 -15.66 1.54
CA CYS A 421 5.59 -15.96 2.27
C CYS A 421 6.82 -15.56 1.45
N ARG A 422 8.02 -15.70 2.01
CA ARG A 422 9.29 -15.50 1.28
C ARG A 422 9.90 -16.85 0.90
N VAL A 423 10.62 -16.87 -0.23
CA VAL A 423 11.49 -17.98 -0.62
C VAL A 423 12.92 -17.47 -0.56
N GLU A 424 13.71 -18.02 0.37
CA GLU A 424 15.07 -17.57 0.69
C GLU A 424 15.99 -18.78 0.85
N ASP A 425 17.15 -18.76 0.18
CA ASP A 425 18.16 -19.84 0.22
C ASP A 425 17.58 -21.25 0.01
N GLY A 426 16.62 -21.38 -0.91
CA GLY A 426 15.95 -22.65 -1.21
C GLY A 426 14.99 -23.13 -0.11
N ASN A 427 14.49 -22.25 0.75
CA ASN A 427 13.50 -22.57 1.78
C ASN A 427 12.32 -21.60 1.74
N VAL A 428 11.17 -22.04 2.24
CA VAL A 428 10.04 -21.15 2.51
C VAL A 428 10.16 -20.58 3.92
N VAL A 429 10.03 -19.26 4.06
CA VAL A 429 10.11 -18.55 5.34
C VAL A 429 8.79 -17.84 5.61
N LEU A 430 8.20 -18.17 6.76
CA LEU A 430 6.97 -17.60 7.30
C LEU A 430 7.32 -16.64 8.45
N ASP A 431 7.53 -15.36 8.14
CA ASP A 431 7.85 -14.33 9.13
C ASP A 431 6.59 -13.94 9.91
N VAL A 432 6.65 -14.05 11.24
CA VAL A 432 5.48 -13.87 12.10
C VAL A 432 5.25 -12.43 12.56
N ARG A 433 6.08 -11.47 12.13
CA ARG A 433 5.88 -10.05 12.48
C ARG A 433 4.58 -9.49 11.91
N THR A 434 4.21 -9.89 10.71
CA THR A 434 3.01 -9.44 10.00
C THR A 434 1.81 -10.39 10.15
N VAL A 435 1.94 -11.42 11.00
CA VAL A 435 0.90 -12.41 11.30
C VAL A 435 0.33 -12.10 12.69
N THR A 436 -0.99 -11.96 12.79
CA THR A 436 -1.65 -11.76 14.09
C THR A 436 -1.82 -13.08 14.84
N ASP A 437 -2.11 -13.01 16.14
CA ASP A 437 -2.33 -14.20 16.95
C ASP A 437 -3.55 -15.00 16.49
N GLU A 438 -4.59 -14.32 15.99
CA GLU A 438 -5.80 -14.93 15.42
C GLU A 438 -5.51 -15.68 14.11
N GLN A 439 -4.53 -15.22 13.32
CA GLN A 439 -4.18 -15.82 12.04
C GLN A 439 -3.31 -17.08 12.16
N LEU A 440 -2.73 -17.37 13.34
CA LEU A 440 -1.77 -18.48 13.49
C LEU A 440 -2.38 -19.84 13.18
N HIS A 441 -3.62 -20.08 13.60
CA HIS A 441 -4.30 -21.35 13.35
C HIS A 441 -4.59 -21.54 11.85
N ASP A 442 -5.09 -20.48 11.22
CA ASP A 442 -5.41 -20.45 9.80
C ASP A 442 -4.16 -20.60 8.92
N LEU A 443 -3.06 -19.96 9.34
CA LEU A 443 -1.75 -20.11 8.71
C LEU A 443 -1.22 -21.54 8.81
N ALA A 444 -1.29 -22.16 10.01
CA ALA A 444 -0.83 -23.54 10.20
C ALA A 444 -1.62 -24.53 9.33
N ARG A 445 -2.96 -24.39 9.25
CA ARG A 445 -3.78 -25.22 8.34
C ARG A 445 -3.36 -25.03 6.89
N ALA A 446 -3.18 -23.80 6.43
CA ALA A 446 -2.78 -23.55 5.04
C ALA A 446 -1.45 -24.20 4.69
N VAL A 447 -0.50 -24.20 5.63
CA VAL A 447 0.79 -24.90 5.49
C VAL A 447 0.59 -26.41 5.40
N LEU A 448 -0.19 -27.01 6.30
CA LEU A 448 -0.45 -28.46 6.29
C LEU A 448 -1.13 -28.92 4.99
N TYR A 449 -2.15 -28.19 4.52
CA TYR A 449 -2.78 -28.49 3.23
C TYR A 449 -1.81 -28.35 2.04
N ALA A 450 -0.88 -27.39 2.10
CA ALA A 450 0.11 -27.22 1.05
C ALA A 450 1.18 -28.33 1.06
N LEU A 451 1.42 -28.97 2.22
CA LEU A 451 2.33 -30.12 2.38
C LEU A 451 1.70 -31.40 1.83
N GLU A 452 0.43 -31.67 2.12
CA GLU A 452 -0.30 -32.82 1.55
C GLU A 452 -0.33 -32.80 0.00
N GLY A 453 -0.23 -31.61 -0.60
CA GLY A 453 -0.12 -31.46 -2.05
C GLY A 453 1.24 -31.86 -2.63
N ASP A 454 2.32 -31.93 -1.85
CA ASP A 454 3.61 -32.49 -2.31
C ASP A 454 3.55 -34.02 -2.37
N ASP A 455 2.83 -34.66 -1.44
CA ASP A 455 2.73 -36.13 -1.37
C ASP A 455 2.00 -36.74 -2.58
N LEU A 456 1.15 -35.97 -3.26
CA LEU A 456 0.43 -36.41 -4.47
C LEU A 456 1.25 -36.27 -5.76
N ASP A 457 2.24 -35.37 -5.79
CA ASP A 457 3.11 -35.16 -6.96
C ASP A 457 4.30 -36.14 -6.98
N ASP A 458 4.64 -36.76 -5.83
CA ASP A 458 5.73 -37.74 -5.68
C ASP A 458 5.30 -39.20 -5.98
N GLU A 459 4.02 -39.47 -6.27
CA GLU A 459 3.48 -40.80 -6.61
C GLU A 459 3.41 -41.14 -8.12
N ASP A 460 3.85 -40.23 -9.03
CA ASP A 460 3.81 -40.42 -10.50
C ASP A 460 5.13 -40.86 -11.16
#